data_AF-A0A2L1UA51-F1
#
_entry.id   AF-A0A2L1UA51-F1
#
_cell.length_a   1.000
_cell.length_b   1.000
_cell.length_c   1.000
_cell.angle_alpha   90.00
_cell.angle_beta   90.00
_cell.angle_gamma   90.00
#
_symmetry.space_group_name_H-M   'P 1'
#
loop_
_entity.id
_entity.type
_entity.pdbx_description
1 polymer ?
#
loop_
_entity_poly.entity_id
_entity_poly.type
_entity_poly.pdbx_seq_one_letter_code
_entity_poly.pdbx_strand_id
1 'polypeptide(L)'
;MEGVAERVGISPRQLQRIFREKAEMTFSQYVESYRLQCIREELVRSSKTLEQIALENGFATSNYLHYVFKKAYGVTPMQYRRYKECII
;
A
#
# COMPACT_ATOMS: atom_id res chain seq x y z
N MET A 1 1.77 0.15 -14.17
CA MET A 1 0.45 0.37 -14.80
C MET A 1 0.40 -0.31 -16.16
N GLU A 2 1.41 -0.10 -17.01
CA GLU A 2 1.53 -0.72 -18.34
C GLU A 2 1.38 -2.24 -18.31
N GLY A 3 2.13 -2.96 -17.47
CA GLY A 3 1.99 -4.42 -17.38
C GLY A 3 0.62 -4.92 -16.87
N VAL A 4 -0.14 -4.09 -16.13
CA VAL A 4 -1.52 -4.46 -15.73
C VAL A 4 -2.46 -4.21 -16.89
N ALA A 5 -2.36 -3.04 -17.53
CA ALA A 5 -3.10 -2.67 -18.73
C ALA A 5 -2.94 -3.72 -19.85
N GLU A 6 -1.71 -4.18 -20.10
CA GLU A 6 -1.42 -5.27 -21.04
C GLU A 6 -2.12 -6.58 -20.65
N ARG A 7 -2.00 -7.01 -19.39
CA ARG A 7 -2.64 -8.23 -18.87
C ARG A 7 -4.16 -8.23 -18.95
N VAL A 8 -4.79 -7.07 -18.80
CA VAL A 8 -6.27 -6.92 -18.92
C VAL A 8 -6.73 -6.50 -20.31
N GLY A 9 -5.81 -6.38 -21.28
CA GLY A 9 -6.15 -6.11 -22.69
C GLY A 9 -6.69 -4.70 -22.96
N ILE A 10 -6.31 -3.71 -22.15
CA ILE A 10 -6.72 -2.30 -22.34
C ILE A 10 -5.53 -1.35 -22.28
N SER A 11 -5.67 -0.15 -22.82
CA SER A 11 -4.62 0.87 -22.69
C SER A 11 -4.51 1.41 -21.25
N PRO A 12 -3.32 1.91 -20.83
CA PRO A 12 -3.16 2.59 -19.54
C PRO A 12 -4.13 3.76 -19.34
N ARG A 13 -4.48 4.47 -20.43
CA ARG A 13 -5.46 5.56 -20.41
C ARG A 13 -6.88 5.06 -20.12
N GLN A 14 -7.28 3.94 -20.73
CA GLN A 14 -8.57 3.31 -20.43
C GLN A 14 -8.61 2.82 -18.99
N LEU A 15 -7.54 2.18 -18.50
CA LEU A 15 -7.43 1.74 -17.11
C LEU A 15 -7.61 2.92 -16.14
N GLN A 16 -6.92 4.05 -16.36
CA GLN A 16 -7.10 5.23 -15.52
C GLN A 16 -8.51 5.82 -15.59
N ARG A 17 -9.12 5.86 -16.78
CA ARG A 17 -10.49 6.33 -16.96
C ARG A 17 -11.48 5.47 -16.15
N ILE A 18 -11.34 4.15 -16.23
CA ILE A 18 -12.19 3.21 -15.48
C ILE A 18 -12.08 3.46 -13.97
N PHE A 19 -10.86 3.59 -13.44
CA PHE A 19 -10.66 3.84 -12.02
C PHE A 19 -11.29 5.16 -11.56
N ARG A 20 -11.14 6.23 -12.34
CA ARG A 20 -11.76 7.52 -12.02
C ARG A 20 -13.29 7.46 -12.07
N GLU A 21 -13.86 6.80 -13.07
CA GLU A 21 -15.32 6.73 -13.27
C GLU A 21 -16.03 5.74 -12.34
N LYS A 22 -15.37 4.65 -11.94
CA LYS A 22 -16.00 3.54 -11.22
C LYS A 22 -15.59 3.44 -9.76
N ALA A 23 -14.40 3.91 -9.41
CA ALA A 23 -13.85 3.80 -8.07
C ALA A 23 -13.55 5.17 -7.43
N GLU A 24 -13.86 6.28 -8.12
CA GLU A 24 -13.60 7.65 -7.69
C GLU A 24 -12.15 7.90 -7.24
N MET A 25 -11.21 7.11 -7.78
CA MET A 25 -9.79 7.17 -7.44
C MET A 25 -8.94 6.87 -8.66
N THR A 26 -7.65 7.16 -8.58
CA THR A 26 -6.68 6.75 -9.60
C THR A 26 -6.22 5.31 -9.38
N PHE A 27 -5.77 4.65 -10.44
CA PHE A 27 -5.16 3.32 -10.32
C PHE A 27 -3.98 3.30 -9.33
N SER A 28 -3.15 4.35 -9.32
CA SER A 28 -2.02 4.45 -8.39
C SER A 28 -2.47 4.53 -6.92
N GLN A 29 -3.54 5.28 -6.62
CA GLN A 29 -4.12 5.34 -5.28
C GLN A 29 -4.68 3.98 -4.83
N TYR A 30 -5.31 3.25 -5.75
CA TYR A 30 -5.77 1.90 -5.48
C TYR A 30 -4.60 0.95 -5.14
N VAL A 31 -3.55 0.95 -5.96
CA VAL A 31 -2.35 0.13 -5.73
C VAL A 31 -1.68 0.49 -4.40
N GLU A 32 -1.54 1.78 -4.09
CA GLU A 32 -0.98 2.23 -2.81
C GLU A 32 -1.83 1.76 -1.63
N SER A 33 -3.15 1.88 -1.71
CA SER A 33 -4.09 1.41 -0.67
C SER A 33 -4.01 -0.11 -0.46
N TYR A 34 -3.94 -0.88 -1.55
CA TYR A 34 -3.79 -2.32 -1.49
C TYR A 34 -2.46 -2.73 -0.84
N ARG A 35 -1.34 -2.08 -1.22
CA ARG A 35 -0.03 -2.33 -0.60
C ARG A 35 -0.04 -2.00 0.89
N LEU A 36 -0.67 -0.89 1.29
CA LEU A 36 -0.83 -0.51 2.69
C LEU A 36 -1.60 -1.56 3.50
N GLN A 37 -2.61 -2.18 2.91
CA GLN A 37 -3.34 -3.28 3.54
C GLN A 37 -2.44 -4.49 3.79
N CYS A 38 -1.63 -4.91 2.81
CA CYS A 38 -0.66 -6.00 2.98
C CYS A 38 0.36 -5.69 4.08
N ILE A 39 0.92 -4.48 4.07
CA ILE A 39 1.88 -4.02 5.07
C ILE A 39 1.29 -4.05 6.48
N ARG A 40 0.02 -3.66 6.63
CA ARG A 40 -0.68 -3.70 7.92
C ARG A 40 -0.70 -5.11 8.52
N GLU A 41 -0.88 -6.14 7.70
CA GLU A 41 -0.84 -7.54 8.14
C GLU A 41 0.60 -7.99 8.45
N GLU A 42 1.56 -7.62 7.60
CA GLU A 42 2.97 -7.96 7.76
C GLU A 42 3.61 -7.32 9.00
N LEU A 43 3.19 -6.10 9.35
CA LEU A 43 3.65 -5.41 10.56
C LEU A 43 3.34 -6.20 11.83
N VAL A 44 2.27 -7.00 11.85
CA VAL A 44 1.83 -7.76 13.02
C VAL A 44 2.31 -9.22 12.96
N ARG A 45 2.46 -9.77 11.75
CA ARG A 45 2.83 -11.18 11.55
C ARG A 45 4.34 -11.43 11.46
N SER A 46 5.16 -10.38 11.40
CA SER A 46 6.60 -10.50 11.22
C SER A 46 7.39 -9.56 12.11
N SER A 47 8.64 -9.94 12.40
CA SER A 47 9.63 -9.11 13.08
C SER A 47 10.48 -8.27 12.13
N LYS A 48 10.12 -8.20 10.84
CA LYS A 48 10.87 -7.46 9.83
C LYS A 48 10.97 -5.98 10.16
N THR A 49 12.07 -5.35 9.74
CA THR A 49 12.24 -3.91 9.87
C THR A 49 11.31 -3.16 8.92
N LEU A 50 11.01 -1.90 9.22
CA LEU A 50 10.19 -1.07 8.33
C LEU A 50 10.85 -0.89 6.95
N GLU A 51 12.18 -0.89 6.90
CA GLU A 51 12.99 -0.87 5.67
C GLU A 51 12.69 -2.08 4.78
N GLN A 52 12.72 -3.29 5.36
CA GLN A 52 12.45 -4.53 4.65
C GLN A 52 11.02 -4.57 4.13
N ILE A 53 10.05 -4.24 5.00
CA ILE A 53 8.63 -4.21 4.64
C ILE A 53 8.37 -3.20 3.52
N ALA A 54 9.01 -2.04 3.54
CA ALA A 54 8.90 -1.05 2.47
C ALA A 54 9.38 -1.62 1.13
N LEU A 55 10.60 -2.18 1.10
CA LEU A 55 11.21 -2.68 -0.12
C LEU A 55 10.39 -3.83 -0.74
N GLU A 56 9.96 -4.79 0.08
CA GLU A 56 9.19 -5.95 -0.37
C GLU A 56 7.81 -5.59 -0.90
N ASN A 57 7.20 -4.52 -0.38
CA ASN A 57 5.89 -4.03 -0.83
C ASN A 57 5.99 -2.94 -1.91
N GLY A 58 7.18 -2.71 -2.46
CA GLY A 58 7.40 -1.80 -3.59
C GLY A 58 7.37 -0.32 -3.23
N PHE A 59 7.73 0.03 -1.99
CA PHE A 59 8.02 1.40 -1.56
C PHE A 59 9.52 1.67 -1.65
N ALA A 60 9.89 2.83 -2.20
CA ALA A 60 11.29 3.18 -2.41
C ALA A 60 12.06 3.40 -1.10
N THR A 61 11.39 3.87 -0.04
CA THR A 61 12.01 4.15 1.25
C THR A 61 11.04 3.86 2.40
N SER A 62 11.60 3.52 3.57
CA SER A 62 10.87 3.39 4.83
C SER A 62 10.22 4.72 5.27
N ASN A 63 10.84 5.86 4.95
CA ASN A 63 10.29 7.19 5.22
C ASN A 63 9.02 7.48 4.41
N TYR A 64 9.02 7.16 3.11
CA TYR A 64 7.83 7.33 2.29
C TYR A 64 6.71 6.42 2.77
N LEU A 65 7.02 5.16 3.08
CA LEU A 65 6.07 4.23 3.70
C LEU A 65 5.50 4.80 5.02
N HIS A 66 6.36 5.32 5.91
CA HIS A 66 5.93 5.90 7.17
C HIS A 66 4.91 7.03 6.95
N TYR A 67 5.20 7.94 6.02
CA TYR A 67 4.33 9.08 5.71
C TYR A 67 2.96 8.62 5.19
N VAL A 68 2.93 7.75 4.17
CA VAL A 68 1.67 7.31 3.56
C VAL A 68 0.86 6.41 4.49
N PHE A 69 1.51 5.55 5.28
CA PHE A 69 0.84 4.72 6.28
C PHE A 69 0.18 5.58 7.35
N LYS A 70 0.90 6.56 7.91
CA LYS A 70 0.35 7.48 8.91
C LYS A 70 -0.80 8.30 8.34
N LYS A 71 -0.69 8.76 7.09
CA LYS A 71 -1.75 9.48 6.39
C LYS A 71 -3.02 8.62 6.22
N ALA A 72 -2.86 7.34 5.89
CA ALA A 72 -3.98 6.43 5.64
C ALA A 72 -4.67 5.94 6.93
N TYR A 73 -3.90 5.66 7.99
CA TYR A 73 -4.41 5.00 9.21
C TYR A 73 -4.40 5.86 10.48
N GLY A 74 -3.87 7.09 10.41
CA GLY A 74 -3.80 8.01 11.55
C GLY A 74 -2.74 7.66 12.62
N VAL A 75 -2.09 6.50 12.51
CA VAL A 75 -1.05 6.01 13.43
C VAL A 75 0.22 5.63 12.67
N THR A 76 1.37 5.69 13.34
CA THR A 76 2.63 5.25 12.72
C THR A 76 2.70 3.71 12.60
N PRO A 77 3.47 3.17 11.64
CA PRO A 77 3.68 1.72 11.52
C PRO A 77 4.12 1.04 12.83
N MET A 78 5.03 1.69 13.57
CA MET A 78 5.54 1.16 14.84
C MET A 78 4.48 1.18 15.96
N GLN A 79 3.66 2.23 16.03
CA GLN A 79 2.52 2.25 16.94
C GLN A 79 1.53 1.12 16.59
N TYR A 80 1.23 0.94 15.30
CA TYR A 80 0.34 -0.13 14.83
C TYR A 80 0.82 -1.52 15.24
N ARG A 81 2.12 -1.81 15.05
CA ARG A 81 2.75 -3.07 15.50
C ARG A 81 2.56 -3.29 17.00
N ARG A 82 2.92 -2.29 17.82
CA ARG A 82 2.83 -2.38 19.29
C ARG A 82 1.40 -2.58 19.80
N TYR A 83 0.40 -1.92 19.20
CA TYR A 83 -0.99 -2.08 19.62
C TYR A 83 -1.50 -3.50 19.43
N LYS A 84 -1.08 -4.19 18.37
CA LYS A 84 -1.55 -5.55 18.07
C LYS A 84 -0.79 -6.62 18.85
N GLU A 85 0.48 -6.40 19.18
CA GLU A 85 1.21 -7.24 20.14
C GLU A 85 0.57 -7.23 21.54
N CYS A 86 -0.18 -6.18 21.91
CA CYS A 86 -0.82 -6.08 23.22
C CYS A 86 -2.20 -6.77 23.30
N ILE A 87 -2.79 -7.12 22.15
CA ILE A 87 -4.16 -7.69 22.06
C ILE A 87 -4.11 -9.19 21.69
N ILE A 88 -2.94 -9.72 21.32
CA ILE A 88 -2.68 -11.14 21.02
C ILE A 88 -1.95 -11.75 22.21
#